data_AF-A0A5M8PFC3-F1
#
_entry.id   AF-A0A5M8PFC3-F1
#
_cell.length_a   1.000
_cell.length_b   1.000
_cell.length_c   1.000
_cell.angle_alpha   90.00
_cell.angle_beta   90.00
_cell.angle_gamma   90.00
#
_symmetry.space_group_name_H-M   'P 1'
#
loop_
_entity.id
_entity.type
_entity.pdbx_description
1 polymer ?
#
loop_
_entity_poly.entity_id
_entity_poly.type
_entity_poly.pdbx_seq_one_letter_code
_entity_poly.pdbx_strand_id
1 'polypeptide(L)'
;MESLLSLSFDYLSCSDASKIRKGLKHLEGLLAQLCLCRSSSSTAADRRQSVINTGTTAQTPKELADLKDDPAFREFFKLQEGFECNVAIRLIACLERLLGRGSNGQNDLLIISTLDLLQGILLVHPPSRSLFAREIYMNLLLDLLDTSNCPAIQSSALLTLVVALLEQPHNTRTFETLDGLLTVTSLFKSRSTGRDLKLKLVEFLYFYLMPETPYTYSASAPTTAVGGQRSPSKRSGPYGQSPSGPGASDGSEIAGTKSTEEKQALLGQYLNNVEDLVEDLRGSAPFGPALG
;
A
#
# COMPACT_ATOMS: atom_id res chain seq x y z
N MET A 1 -8.49 21.40 -1.92
CA MET A 1 -7.58 20.23 -1.87
C MET A 1 -7.02 19.93 -3.24
N GLU A 2 -7.88 19.78 -4.24
CA GLU A 2 -7.51 19.59 -5.65
C GLU A 2 -6.47 20.60 -6.18
N SER A 3 -6.63 21.90 -5.90
CA SER A 3 -5.64 22.93 -6.29
C SER A 3 -4.25 22.71 -5.67
N LEU A 4 -4.20 22.23 -4.42
CA LEU A 4 -2.94 21.89 -3.74
C LEU A 4 -2.30 20.65 -4.38
N LEU A 5 -3.11 19.65 -4.73
CA LEU A 5 -2.65 18.44 -5.43
C LEU A 5 -2.09 18.80 -6.81
N SER A 6 -2.84 19.56 -7.61
CA SER A 6 -2.41 20.05 -8.92
C SER A 6 -1.07 20.79 -8.84
N LEU A 7 -0.93 21.77 -7.94
CA LEU A 7 0.33 22.49 -7.75
C LEU A 7 1.48 21.55 -7.33
N SER A 8 1.19 20.56 -6.48
CA SER A 8 2.20 19.59 -6.05
C SER A 8 2.64 18.70 -7.21
N PHE A 9 1.71 18.30 -8.09
CA PHE A 9 2.02 17.48 -9.27
C PHE A 9 2.84 18.24 -10.31
N ASP A 10 2.58 19.54 -10.49
CA ASP A 10 3.42 20.40 -11.34
C ASP A 10 4.86 20.42 -10.82
N TYR A 11 5.03 20.52 -9.50
CA TYR A 11 6.34 20.45 -8.86
C TYR A 11 7.01 19.08 -9.01
N LEU A 12 6.27 17.98 -8.84
CA LEU A 12 6.81 16.62 -9.03
C LEU A 12 7.24 16.36 -10.48
N SER A 13 6.53 16.97 -11.44
CA SER A 13 6.81 16.81 -12.88
C SER A 13 8.01 17.63 -13.36
N CYS A 14 8.49 18.57 -12.54
CA CYS A 14 9.68 19.36 -12.85
C CYS A 14 10.96 18.52 -12.81
N SER A 15 11.98 18.95 -13.57
CA SER A 15 13.31 18.35 -13.49
C SER A 15 14.20 18.92 -12.39
N ASP A 16 13.76 19.98 -11.72
CA ASP A 16 14.53 20.63 -10.66
C ASP A 16 14.32 19.91 -9.32
N ALA A 17 15.40 19.46 -8.70
CA ALA A 17 15.38 18.74 -7.42
C ALA A 17 14.72 19.54 -6.28
N SER A 18 14.87 20.87 -6.26
CA SER A 18 14.26 21.74 -5.26
C SER A 18 12.74 21.83 -5.45
N LYS A 19 12.27 21.84 -6.70
CA LYS A 19 10.84 21.80 -7.02
C LYS A 19 10.24 20.46 -6.65
N ILE A 20 10.87 19.34 -7.02
CA ILE A 20 10.42 18.00 -6.62
C ILE A 20 10.29 17.91 -5.09
N ARG A 21 11.34 18.33 -4.36
CA ARG A 21 11.33 18.37 -2.89
C ARG A 21 10.15 19.19 -2.34
N LYS A 22 9.84 20.33 -2.96
CA LYS A 22 8.71 21.18 -2.56
C LYS A 22 7.37 20.47 -2.79
N GLY A 23 7.20 19.80 -3.92
CA GLY A 23 6.02 18.98 -4.23
C GLY A 23 5.82 17.86 -3.22
N LEU A 24 6.89 17.10 -2.91
CA LEU A 24 6.85 16.05 -1.89
C LEU A 24 6.45 16.60 -0.52
N LYS A 25 7.04 17.72 -0.07
CA LYS A 25 6.69 18.35 1.21
C LYS A 25 5.25 18.84 1.27
N HIS A 26 4.69 19.33 0.17
CA HIS A 26 3.28 19.73 0.13
C HIS A 26 2.35 18.53 0.34
N LEU A 27 2.66 17.41 -0.30
CA LEU A 27 1.88 16.17 -0.16
C LEU A 27 2.04 15.55 1.24
N GLU A 28 3.25 15.54 1.77
CA GLU A 28 3.54 15.11 3.14
C GLU A 28 2.74 15.96 4.15
N GLY A 29 2.77 17.29 4.01
CA GLY A 29 2.00 18.20 4.85
C GLY A 29 0.48 17.98 4.75
N LEU A 30 -0.03 17.66 3.55
CA LEU A 30 -1.43 17.29 3.36
C LEU A 30 -1.77 16.00 4.11
N LEU A 31 -0.98 14.93 3.97
CA LEU A 31 -1.21 13.67 4.68
C LEU A 31 -1.11 13.84 6.19
N ALA A 32 -0.14 14.61 6.69
CA ALA A 32 -0.03 14.93 8.10
C ALA A 32 -1.32 15.59 8.63
N GLN A 33 -1.88 16.56 7.90
CA GLN A 33 -3.14 17.21 8.30
C GLN A 33 -4.35 16.28 8.28
N LEU A 34 -4.35 15.27 7.40
CA LEU A 34 -5.40 14.26 7.35
C LEU A 34 -5.28 13.28 8.52
N CYS A 35 -4.07 12.84 8.86
CA CYS A 35 -3.80 11.80 9.84
C CYS A 35 -3.64 12.29 11.29
N LEU A 36 -3.37 13.58 11.53
CA LEU A 36 -3.12 14.12 12.87
C LEU A 36 -4.30 14.92 13.40
N CYS A 37 -4.56 14.81 14.71
CA CYS A 37 -5.55 15.62 15.39
C CYS A 37 -5.15 17.10 15.31
N ARG A 38 -6.10 17.96 14.95
CA ARG A 38 -5.92 19.40 15.10
C ARG A 38 -5.92 19.68 16.59
N SER A 39 -4.81 20.22 17.11
CA SER A 39 -4.82 20.83 18.44
C SER A 39 -5.99 21.82 18.46
N SER A 40 -6.98 21.58 19.31
CA SER A 40 -8.08 22.50 19.50
C SER A 40 -7.48 23.89 19.68
N SER A 41 -7.94 24.84 18.86
CA SER A 41 -7.54 26.23 18.95
C SER A 41 -7.65 26.66 20.41
N SER A 42 -6.51 26.90 21.06
CA SER A 42 -6.46 27.65 22.30
C SER A 42 -7.30 28.90 22.08
N THR A 43 -8.40 29.02 22.81
CA THR A 43 -9.25 30.21 22.78
C THR A 43 -8.39 31.46 22.92
N ALA A 44 -8.75 32.54 22.24
CA ALA A 44 -7.96 33.77 22.13
C ALA A 44 -7.66 34.48 23.48
N ALA A 45 -8.07 33.91 24.61
CA ALA A 45 -7.82 34.42 25.95
C ALA A 45 -6.41 34.12 26.50
N ASP A 46 -5.70 33.11 25.98
CA ASP A 46 -4.41 32.66 26.57
C ASP A 46 -3.16 33.30 25.96
N ARG A 47 -3.33 34.34 25.14
CA ARG A 47 -2.24 34.97 24.36
C ARG A 47 -1.29 35.87 25.16
N ARG A 48 -1.36 35.87 26.49
CA ARG A 48 -0.54 36.77 27.33
C ARG A 48 0.50 36.11 28.23
N GLN A 49 0.65 34.78 28.22
CA GLN A 49 1.68 34.15 29.04
C GLN A 49 2.32 32.93 28.34
N SER A 50 3.42 33.15 27.63
CA SER A 50 4.58 32.23 27.65
C SER A 50 5.66 32.71 26.68
N VAL A 51 6.68 33.34 27.27
CA VAL A 51 7.99 33.55 26.69
C VAL A 51 8.72 32.22 26.75
N ILE A 52 9.21 31.75 25.60
CA ILE A 52 10.07 30.57 25.37
C ILE A 52 9.37 29.21 25.64
N ASN A 53 8.91 28.57 24.56
CA ASN A 53 8.77 27.12 24.52
C ASN A 53 9.26 26.60 23.16
N THR A 54 10.53 26.19 23.10
CA THR A 54 11.08 25.34 22.02
C THR A 54 10.60 23.90 22.23
N GLY A 55 9.29 23.71 22.20
CA GLY A 55 8.64 22.41 22.30
C GLY A 55 7.84 22.15 21.04
N THR A 56 8.22 21.14 20.27
CA THR A 56 7.37 20.50 19.26
C THR A 56 6.00 20.25 19.89
N THR A 57 4.96 20.99 19.44
CA THR A 57 3.58 20.67 19.79
C THR A 57 3.28 19.28 19.22
N ALA A 58 3.34 18.25 20.08
CA ALA A 58 3.08 16.88 19.70
C ALA A 58 1.61 16.75 19.29
N GLN A 59 1.35 16.79 17.99
CA GLN A 59 0.04 16.47 17.43
C GLN A 59 -0.17 14.96 17.60
N THR A 60 -1.27 14.56 18.22
CA THR A 60 -1.60 13.15 18.41
C THR A 60 -2.14 12.56 17.11
N PRO A 61 -1.74 11.34 16.70
CA PRO A 61 -2.37 10.64 15.58
C PRO A 61 -3.85 10.43 15.82
N LYS A 62 -4.67 10.57 14.78
CA LYS A 62 -6.08 10.12 14.80
C LYS A 62 -6.12 8.60 14.77
N GLU A 63 -7.11 8.00 15.43
CA GLU A 63 -7.35 6.57 15.22
C GLU A 63 -7.84 6.32 13.79
N LEU A 64 -7.43 5.19 13.21
CA LEU A 64 -7.79 4.81 11.84
C LEU A 64 -9.31 4.74 11.66
N ALA A 65 -10.03 4.32 12.70
CA ALA A 65 -11.49 4.22 12.70
C ALA A 65 -12.18 5.57 12.53
N ASP A 66 -11.57 6.66 13.02
CA ASP A 66 -12.13 8.01 12.99
C ASP A 66 -11.89 8.73 11.67
N LEU A 67 -10.85 8.34 10.92
CA LEU A 67 -10.51 8.96 9.64
C LEU A 67 -11.67 8.90 8.63
N LYS A 68 -12.41 7.79 8.62
CA LYS A 68 -13.53 7.58 7.70
C LYS A 68 -14.66 8.60 7.90
N ASP A 69 -14.74 9.27 9.05
CA ASP A 69 -15.79 10.24 9.36
C ASP A 69 -15.32 11.69 9.18
N ASP A 70 -14.02 11.91 8.95
CA ASP A 70 -13.47 13.23 8.64
C ASP A 70 -13.85 13.66 7.20
N PRO A 71 -14.58 14.79 7.02
CA PRO A 71 -14.96 15.27 5.70
C PRO A 71 -13.77 15.56 4.76
N ALA A 72 -12.65 16.04 5.30
CA ALA A 72 -11.46 16.29 4.52
C ALA A 72 -10.81 14.99 4.04
N PHE A 73 -10.83 13.94 4.88
CA PHE A 73 -10.35 12.62 4.51
C PHE A 73 -11.23 11.99 3.43
N ARG A 74 -12.56 12.06 3.57
CA ARG A 74 -13.50 11.56 2.55
C ARG A 74 -13.29 12.23 1.19
N GLU A 75 -13.10 13.55 1.18
CA GLU A 75 -12.82 14.28 -0.04
C GLU A 75 -11.46 13.88 -0.64
N PHE A 76 -10.43 13.75 0.20
CA PHE A 76 -9.12 13.26 -0.25
C PHE A 76 -9.24 11.87 -0.89
N PHE A 77 -9.91 10.95 -0.19
CA PHE A 77 -10.11 9.57 -0.63
C PHE A 77 -10.82 9.52 -1.98
N LYS A 78 -11.92 10.27 -2.13
CA LYS A 78 -12.65 10.39 -3.40
C LYS A 78 -11.77 10.94 -4.53
N LEU A 79 -10.92 11.93 -4.26
CA LEU A 79 -9.97 12.45 -5.25
C LEU A 79 -8.94 11.38 -5.66
N GLN A 80 -8.60 10.43 -4.80
CA GLN A 80 -7.66 9.34 -5.13
C GLN A 80 -8.26 8.27 -6.05
N GLU A 81 -9.59 8.14 -6.10
CA GLU A 81 -10.28 7.23 -7.02
C GLU A 81 -10.15 7.71 -8.48
N GLY A 82 -9.97 9.02 -8.71
CA GLY A 82 -9.76 9.60 -10.02
C GLY A 82 -8.29 9.50 -10.48
N PHE A 83 -8.05 9.14 -11.75
CA PHE A 83 -6.69 9.02 -12.29
C PHE A 83 -5.91 10.35 -12.31
N GLU A 84 -6.60 11.50 -12.44
CA GLU A 84 -5.96 12.82 -12.52
C GLU A 84 -5.34 13.25 -11.19
N CYS A 85 -6.02 12.89 -10.10
CA CYS A 85 -5.71 13.30 -8.73
C CYS A 85 -5.06 12.22 -7.86
N ASN A 86 -4.95 10.98 -8.36
CA ASN A 86 -4.32 9.90 -7.63
C ASN A 86 -2.82 10.18 -7.41
N VAL A 87 -2.48 10.45 -6.15
CA VAL A 87 -1.13 10.78 -5.72
C VAL A 87 -0.17 9.61 -5.95
N ALA A 88 -0.61 8.36 -5.78
CA ALA A 88 0.25 7.18 -5.99
C ALA A 88 0.77 7.12 -7.43
N ILE A 89 -0.10 7.36 -8.42
CA ILE A 89 0.29 7.41 -9.84
C ILE A 89 1.34 8.50 -10.08
N ARG A 90 1.16 9.69 -9.46
CA ARG A 90 2.09 10.81 -9.61
C ARG A 90 3.44 10.55 -8.94
N LEU A 91 3.45 9.86 -7.81
CA LEU A 91 4.68 9.45 -7.12
C LEU A 91 5.42 8.36 -7.90
N ILE A 92 4.71 7.36 -8.45
CA ILE A 92 5.30 6.33 -9.33
C ILE A 92 5.97 6.98 -10.54
N ALA A 93 5.29 7.91 -11.23
CA ALA A 93 5.89 8.63 -12.35
C ALA A 93 7.09 9.50 -11.93
N CYS A 94 7.08 10.06 -10.71
CA CYS A 94 8.22 10.78 -10.15
C CYS A 94 9.41 9.84 -9.92
N LEU A 95 9.16 8.68 -9.32
CA LEU A 95 10.15 7.66 -9.02
C LEU A 95 10.83 7.12 -10.29
N GLU A 96 10.06 6.85 -11.35
CA GLU A 96 10.58 6.47 -12.67
C GLU A 96 11.59 7.51 -13.21
N ARG A 97 11.25 8.80 -13.13
CA ARG A 97 12.16 9.89 -13.55
C ARG A 97 13.38 10.02 -12.65
N LEU A 98 13.28 9.70 -11.36
CA LEU A 98 14.39 9.79 -10.41
C LEU A 98 15.38 8.63 -10.60
N LEU A 99 14.90 7.43 -10.91
CA LEU A 99 15.77 6.29 -11.26
C LEU A 99 16.63 6.57 -12.48
N GLY A 100 16.07 7.23 -13.50
CA GLY A 100 16.81 7.59 -14.71
C GLY A 100 17.94 8.62 -14.52
N ARG A 101 18.10 9.23 -13.34
CA ARG A 101 19.08 10.31 -13.07
C ARG A 101 20.42 9.83 -12.51
N GLY A 102 20.54 8.54 -12.22
CA GLY A 102 21.70 7.96 -11.53
C GLY A 102 21.74 8.29 -10.04
N SER A 103 22.63 7.62 -9.31
CA SER A 103 22.76 7.81 -7.86
C SER A 103 23.63 9.03 -7.53
N ASN A 104 23.07 9.92 -6.72
CA ASN A 104 23.81 10.97 -6.01
C ASN A 104 23.03 11.28 -4.73
N GLY A 105 23.72 11.76 -3.69
CA GLY A 105 23.09 11.90 -2.37
C GLY A 105 21.81 12.76 -2.36
N GLN A 106 21.67 13.75 -3.26
CA GLN A 106 20.42 14.52 -3.35
C GLN A 106 19.30 13.75 -4.03
N ASN A 107 19.59 13.00 -5.10
CA ASN A 107 18.63 12.17 -5.81
C ASN A 107 18.17 11.01 -4.93
N ASP A 108 19.10 10.38 -4.20
CA ASP A 108 18.81 9.27 -3.28
C ASP A 108 17.82 9.72 -2.19
N LEU A 109 18.01 10.91 -1.62
CA LEU A 109 17.08 11.49 -0.65
C LEU A 109 15.68 11.75 -1.25
N LEU A 110 15.60 12.14 -2.52
CA LEU A 110 14.31 12.31 -3.21
C LEU A 110 13.62 10.98 -3.48
N ILE A 111 14.37 9.93 -3.86
CA ILE A 111 13.85 8.58 -4.03
C ILE A 111 13.26 8.08 -2.71
N ILE A 112 14.03 8.16 -1.63
CA ILE A 112 13.58 7.74 -0.29
C ILE A 112 12.33 8.51 0.14
N SER A 113 12.32 9.84 -0.01
CA SER A 113 11.15 10.67 0.33
C SER A 113 9.92 10.32 -0.51
N THR A 114 10.12 9.94 -1.78
CA THR A 114 9.04 9.53 -2.68
C THR A 114 8.48 8.17 -2.27
N LEU A 115 9.34 7.22 -1.89
CA LEU A 115 8.95 5.89 -1.42
C LEU A 115 8.20 5.96 -0.07
N ASP A 116 8.68 6.75 0.88
CA ASP A 116 8.03 6.92 2.19
C ASP A 116 6.63 7.54 2.03
N LEU A 117 6.50 8.53 1.15
CA LEU A 117 5.20 9.13 0.86
C LEU A 117 4.28 8.17 0.12
N LEU A 118 4.82 7.37 -0.81
CA LEU A 118 4.08 6.34 -1.53
C LEU A 118 3.56 5.28 -0.56
N GLN A 119 4.35 4.84 0.42
CA GLN A 119 3.89 3.94 1.49
C GLN A 119 2.69 4.53 2.23
N GLY A 120 2.80 5.78 2.70
CA GLY A 120 1.71 6.46 3.39
C GLY A 120 0.44 6.54 2.55
N ILE A 121 0.55 6.84 1.25
CA ILE A 121 -0.59 6.87 0.32
C ILE A 121 -1.23 5.48 0.15
N LEU A 122 -0.43 4.43 0.01
CA LEU A 122 -0.95 3.06 -0.15
C LEU A 122 -1.61 2.52 1.13
N LEU A 123 -1.24 3.04 2.30
CA LEU A 123 -1.90 2.74 3.56
C LEU A 123 -3.20 3.53 3.73
N VAL A 124 -3.20 4.82 3.37
CA VAL A 124 -4.38 5.71 3.47
C VAL A 124 -5.44 5.38 2.41
N HIS A 125 -5.02 5.00 1.21
CA HIS A 125 -5.89 4.64 0.10
C HIS A 125 -5.53 3.23 -0.43
N PRO A 126 -5.98 2.16 0.25
CA PRO A 126 -5.72 0.77 -0.16
C PRO A 126 -6.03 0.44 -1.63
N PRO A 127 -7.08 1.01 -2.28
CA PRO A 127 -7.33 0.75 -3.70
C PRO A 127 -6.15 1.10 -4.61
N SER A 128 -5.30 2.07 -4.24
CA SER A 128 -4.09 2.41 -5.01
C SER A 128 -3.05 1.28 -5.05
N ARG A 129 -3.11 0.27 -4.15
CA ARG A 129 -2.21 -0.88 -4.21
C ARG A 129 -2.41 -1.68 -5.51
N SER A 130 -3.62 -1.71 -6.07
CA SER A 130 -3.93 -2.39 -7.34
C SER A 130 -3.08 -1.92 -8.53
N LEU A 131 -2.46 -0.73 -8.44
CA LEU A 131 -1.52 -0.25 -9.46
C LEU A 131 -0.37 -1.25 -9.68
N PHE A 132 0.12 -1.90 -8.62
CA PHE A 132 1.26 -2.83 -8.68
C PHE A 132 0.93 -4.20 -9.27
N ALA A 133 -0.32 -4.45 -9.66
CA ALA A 133 -0.67 -5.57 -10.52
C ALA A 133 -0.04 -5.43 -11.92
N ARG A 134 0.24 -4.19 -12.34
CA ARG A 134 0.89 -3.89 -13.61
C ARG A 134 2.39 -4.12 -13.49
N GLU A 135 2.92 -4.93 -14.38
CA GLU A 135 4.34 -5.31 -14.40
C GLU A 135 5.28 -4.10 -14.42
N ILE A 136 4.95 -3.06 -15.18
CA ILE A 136 5.77 -1.84 -15.27
C ILE A 136 5.95 -1.13 -13.91
N TYR A 137 4.93 -1.13 -13.06
CA TYR A 137 5.02 -0.48 -11.74
C TYR A 137 5.64 -1.40 -10.69
N MET A 138 5.46 -2.72 -10.83
CA MET A 138 6.14 -3.69 -9.96
C MET A 138 7.65 -3.72 -10.25
N ASN A 139 8.05 -3.77 -11.52
CA ASN A 139 9.46 -3.71 -11.92
C ASN A 139 10.16 -2.46 -11.37
N LEU A 140 9.47 -1.32 -11.31
CA LEU A 140 10.02 -0.11 -10.71
C LEU A 140 10.48 -0.32 -9.25
N LEU A 141 9.72 -1.09 -8.46
CA LEU A 141 10.12 -1.43 -7.08
C LEU A 141 11.24 -2.46 -7.05
N LEU A 142 11.25 -3.42 -7.97
CA LEU A 142 12.30 -4.42 -8.08
C LEU A 142 13.65 -3.81 -8.51
N ASP A 143 13.64 -2.85 -9.44
CA ASP A 143 14.82 -2.13 -9.89
C ASP A 143 15.50 -1.36 -8.74
N LEU A 144 14.72 -0.85 -7.79
CA LEU A 144 15.23 -0.18 -6.59
C LEU A 144 15.92 -1.13 -5.60
N LEU A 145 15.70 -2.45 -5.73
CA LEU A 145 16.39 -3.48 -4.95
C LEU A 145 17.73 -3.89 -5.56
N ASP A 146 18.10 -3.36 -6.73
CA ASP A 146 19.39 -3.65 -7.36
C ASP A 146 20.57 -3.33 -6.41
N THR A 147 21.60 -4.17 -6.44
CA THR A 147 22.77 -4.06 -5.55
C THR A 147 23.60 -2.79 -5.73
N SER A 148 23.43 -2.07 -6.84
CA SER A 148 24.05 -0.76 -7.09
C SER A 148 23.42 0.38 -6.30
N ASN A 149 22.16 0.23 -5.88
CA ASN A 149 21.48 1.22 -5.05
C ASN A 149 21.99 1.18 -3.61
N CYS A 150 21.96 2.33 -2.93
CA CYS A 150 22.38 2.39 -1.54
C CYS A 150 21.42 1.61 -0.61
N PRO A 151 21.90 1.08 0.54
CA PRO A 151 21.08 0.27 1.44
C PRO A 151 19.83 0.98 1.98
N ALA A 152 19.82 2.32 2.03
CA ALA A 152 18.67 3.11 2.46
C ALA A 152 17.54 3.08 1.43
N ILE A 153 17.87 3.19 0.13
CA ILE A 153 16.90 3.03 -0.96
C ILE A 153 16.34 1.62 -0.96
N GLN A 154 17.21 0.60 -0.90
CA GLN A 154 16.79 -0.81 -0.87
C GLN A 154 15.86 -1.10 0.33
N SER A 155 16.18 -0.54 1.50
CA SER A 155 15.33 -0.64 2.69
C SER A 155 13.95 -0.02 2.50
N SER A 156 13.88 1.21 1.96
CA SER A 156 12.60 1.90 1.75
C SER A 156 11.79 1.23 0.65
N ALA A 157 12.45 0.76 -0.42
CA ALA A 157 11.81 0.03 -1.52
C ALA A 157 11.23 -1.31 -1.05
N LEU A 158 11.95 -2.05 -0.21
CA LEU A 158 11.48 -3.30 0.38
C LEU A 158 10.24 -3.09 1.25
N LEU A 159 10.21 -2.00 2.05
CA LEU A 159 9.03 -1.65 2.84
C LEU A 159 7.85 -1.23 1.96
N THR A 160 8.10 -0.43 0.91
CA THR A 160 7.07 -0.09 -0.09
C THR A 160 6.52 -1.34 -0.78
N LEU A 161 7.36 -2.32 -1.06
CA LEU A 161 6.95 -3.59 -1.63
C LEU A 161 6.04 -4.35 -0.66
N VAL A 162 6.37 -4.46 0.63
CA VAL A 162 5.45 -5.05 1.64
C VAL A 162 4.08 -4.39 1.60
N VAL A 163 4.04 -3.05 1.63
CA VAL A 163 2.77 -2.30 1.61
C VAL A 163 2.00 -2.49 0.30
N ALA A 164 2.70 -2.60 -0.84
CA ALA A 164 2.08 -2.87 -2.14
C ALA A 164 1.49 -4.28 -2.22
N LEU A 165 2.10 -5.27 -1.56
CA LEU A 165 1.66 -6.67 -1.56
C LEU A 165 0.60 -6.96 -0.48
N LEU A 166 0.50 -6.12 0.55
CA LEU A 166 -0.39 -6.31 1.69
C LEU A 166 -1.86 -6.44 1.25
N GLU A 167 -2.46 -7.59 1.54
CA GLU A 167 -3.83 -7.97 1.17
C GLU A 167 -4.09 -7.88 -0.34
N GLN A 168 -3.05 -8.07 -1.16
CA GLN A 168 -3.12 -8.05 -2.63
C GLN A 168 -2.44 -9.30 -3.24
N PRO A 169 -3.13 -10.46 -3.24
CA PRO A 169 -2.62 -11.69 -3.85
C PRO A 169 -2.20 -11.50 -5.31
N HIS A 170 -2.96 -10.71 -6.08
CA HIS A 170 -2.67 -10.44 -7.49
C HIS A 170 -1.32 -9.71 -7.67
N ASN A 171 -1.03 -8.71 -6.83
CA ASN A 171 0.28 -8.05 -6.84
C ASN A 171 1.40 -9.03 -6.47
N THR A 172 1.13 -9.95 -5.54
CA THR A 172 2.09 -10.99 -5.17
C THR A 172 2.36 -11.94 -6.34
N ARG A 173 1.33 -12.27 -7.15
CA ARG A 173 1.51 -13.02 -8.39
C ARG A 173 2.38 -12.25 -9.39
N THR A 174 2.12 -10.97 -9.61
CA THR A 174 2.94 -10.12 -10.50
C THR A 174 4.40 -10.07 -10.03
N PHE A 175 4.63 -9.90 -8.72
CA PHE A 175 5.96 -9.93 -8.11
C PHE A 175 6.69 -11.25 -8.39
N GLU A 176 6.01 -12.39 -8.24
CA GLU A 176 6.61 -13.71 -8.54
C GLU A 176 6.93 -13.90 -10.03
N THR A 177 6.01 -13.49 -10.92
CA THR A 177 6.21 -13.59 -12.37
C THR A 177 7.39 -12.76 -12.86
N LEU A 178 7.71 -11.67 -12.15
CA LEU A 178 8.84 -10.79 -12.44
C LEU A 178 10.12 -11.17 -11.68
N ASP A 179 10.28 -12.43 -11.31
CA ASP A 179 11.48 -12.93 -10.60
C ASP A 179 11.77 -12.16 -9.29
N GLY A 180 10.73 -11.65 -8.63
CA GLY A 180 10.87 -10.90 -7.40
C GLY A 180 11.50 -11.72 -6.27
N LEU A 181 11.15 -13.01 -6.18
CA LEU A 181 11.77 -13.94 -5.22
C LEU A 181 13.26 -14.12 -5.48
N LEU A 182 13.67 -14.26 -6.76
CA LEU A 182 15.07 -14.33 -7.13
C LEU A 182 15.80 -13.04 -6.76
N THR A 183 15.19 -11.87 -7.02
CA THR A 183 15.74 -10.55 -6.70
C THR A 183 16.00 -10.41 -5.19
N VAL A 184 14.98 -10.66 -4.37
CA VAL A 184 15.06 -10.58 -2.90
C VAL A 184 16.07 -11.58 -2.33
N THR A 185 16.03 -12.83 -2.76
CA THR A 185 16.95 -13.86 -2.25
C THR A 185 18.39 -13.64 -2.72
N SER A 186 18.60 -13.10 -3.92
CA SER A 186 19.94 -12.74 -4.41
C SER A 186 20.53 -11.58 -3.60
N LEU A 187 19.72 -10.56 -3.31
CA LEU A 187 20.13 -9.47 -2.41
C LEU A 187 20.43 -9.99 -1.01
N PHE A 188 19.64 -10.91 -0.47
CA PHE A 188 19.90 -11.54 0.84
C PHE A 188 21.20 -12.36 0.87
N LYS A 189 21.43 -13.17 -0.17
CA LYS A 189 22.63 -14.03 -0.32
C LYS A 189 23.90 -13.23 -0.58
N SER A 190 23.79 -12.02 -1.11
CA SER A 190 24.96 -11.20 -1.39
C SER A 190 25.80 -10.94 -0.13
N ARG A 191 27.12 -10.99 -0.31
CA ARG A 191 28.10 -10.71 0.76
C ARG A 191 28.22 -9.21 1.04
N SER A 192 27.84 -8.36 0.10
CA SER A 192 27.86 -6.90 0.26
C SER A 192 26.67 -6.36 1.06
N THR A 193 25.62 -7.16 1.23
CA THR A 193 24.41 -6.76 1.93
C THR A 193 24.67 -6.65 3.43
N GLY A 194 24.44 -5.45 3.98
CA GLY A 194 24.61 -5.16 5.40
C GLY A 194 23.63 -5.94 6.29
N ARG A 195 24.01 -6.13 7.56
CA ARG A 195 23.22 -6.91 8.54
C ARG A 195 21.78 -6.39 8.69
N ASP A 196 21.61 -5.07 8.78
CA ASP A 196 20.29 -4.46 8.98
C ASP A 196 19.36 -4.70 7.79
N LEU A 197 19.88 -4.64 6.57
CA LEU A 197 19.12 -4.95 5.37
C LEU A 197 18.81 -6.45 5.27
N LYS A 198 19.72 -7.33 5.68
CA LYS A 198 19.44 -8.78 5.77
C LYS A 198 18.30 -9.10 6.73
N LEU A 199 18.23 -8.41 7.87
CA LEU A 199 17.13 -8.57 8.81
C LEU A 199 15.79 -8.21 8.15
N LYS A 200 15.71 -7.07 7.46
CA LYS A 200 14.50 -6.65 6.74
C LYS A 200 14.12 -7.60 5.60
N LEU A 201 15.11 -8.15 4.89
CA LEU A 201 14.86 -9.16 3.86
C LEU A 201 14.27 -10.43 4.46
N VAL A 202 14.74 -10.86 5.64
CA VAL A 202 14.14 -11.99 6.36
C VAL A 202 12.71 -11.66 6.82
N GLU A 203 12.45 -10.46 7.35
CA GLU A 203 11.09 -10.01 7.68
C GLU A 203 10.16 -10.03 6.46
N PHE A 204 10.66 -9.61 5.29
CA PHE A 204 9.93 -9.72 4.03
C PHE A 204 9.64 -11.18 3.66
N LEU A 205 10.60 -12.10 3.82
CA LEU A 205 10.38 -13.52 3.55
C LEU A 205 9.34 -14.14 4.48
N TYR A 206 9.35 -13.79 5.78
CA TYR A 206 8.29 -14.18 6.71
C TYR A 206 6.94 -13.65 6.25
N PHE A 207 6.85 -12.35 5.91
CA PHE A 207 5.63 -11.75 5.36
C PHE A 207 5.14 -12.49 4.09
N TYR A 208 6.04 -12.80 3.16
CA TYR A 208 5.70 -13.54 1.94
C TYR A 208 5.14 -14.94 2.27
N LEU A 209 5.68 -15.62 3.27
CA LEU A 209 5.23 -16.95 3.69
C LEU A 209 3.94 -16.94 4.53
N MET A 210 3.52 -15.80 5.09
CA MET A 210 2.27 -15.72 5.85
C MET A 210 1.05 -16.08 4.99
N PRO A 211 0.03 -16.78 5.52
CA PRO A 211 -1.18 -17.12 4.76
C PRO A 211 -1.83 -15.90 4.12
N GLU A 212 -2.30 -16.03 2.88
CA GLU A 212 -3.02 -14.96 2.21
C GLU A 212 -4.46 -14.93 2.70
N THR A 213 -4.88 -13.83 3.31
CA THR A 213 -6.28 -13.66 3.73
C THR A 213 -7.15 -13.36 2.51
N PRO A 214 -8.19 -14.17 2.24
CA PRO A 214 -9.13 -13.89 1.16
C PRO A 214 -9.91 -12.61 1.44
N TYR A 215 -9.69 -11.56 0.66
CA TYR A 215 -10.43 -10.30 0.82
C TYR A 215 -11.69 -10.30 -0.06
N THR A 216 -12.86 -10.34 0.58
CA THR A 216 -14.15 -10.03 -0.04
C THR A 216 -14.40 -8.53 0.04
N TYR A 217 -14.00 -7.77 -0.98
CA TYR A 217 -14.63 -6.45 -1.19
C TYR A 217 -16.06 -6.68 -1.68
N SER A 218 -17.02 -6.69 -0.75
CA SER A 218 -18.41 -6.41 -1.09
C SER A 218 -18.47 -4.93 -1.50
N ALA A 219 -18.24 -4.67 -2.78
CA ALA A 219 -18.68 -3.44 -3.42
C ALA A 219 -20.22 -3.45 -3.43
N SER A 220 -20.83 -3.23 -2.28
CA SER A 220 -22.22 -2.85 -2.18
C SER A 220 -22.31 -1.43 -2.73
N ALA A 221 -22.39 -1.31 -4.06
CA ALA A 221 -22.84 -0.08 -4.69
C ALA A 221 -24.19 0.29 -4.05
N PRO A 222 -24.35 1.49 -3.46
CA PRO A 222 -25.65 1.92 -2.99
C PRO A 222 -26.52 2.08 -4.23
N THR A 223 -27.43 1.14 -4.44
CA THR A 223 -28.43 1.24 -5.50
C THR A 223 -29.39 2.36 -5.10
N THR A 224 -29.09 3.59 -5.48
CA THR A 224 -30.05 4.69 -5.47
C THR A 224 -31.03 4.47 -6.62
N ALA A 225 -32.06 3.65 -6.37
CA ALA A 225 -33.29 3.66 -7.15
C ALA A 225 -34.42 4.16 -6.24
N VAL A 226 -34.64 5.46 -6.32
CA VAL A 226 -35.79 6.15 -5.74
C VAL A 226 -37.06 5.75 -6.49
N GLY A 227 -38.05 5.27 -5.73
CA GLY A 227 -39.46 5.65 -5.88
C GLY A 227 -40.24 5.11 -7.08
N GLY A 228 -41.10 4.12 -6.83
CA GLY A 228 -42.15 3.74 -7.76
C GLY A 228 -43.10 2.68 -7.21
N GLN A 229 -44.01 3.08 -6.31
CA GLN A 229 -45.17 2.27 -5.93
C GLN A 229 -46.04 1.96 -7.16
N ARG A 230 -46.51 0.71 -7.29
CA ARG A 230 -47.92 0.37 -7.58
C ARG A 230 -48.21 -1.14 -7.40
N SER A 231 -49.36 -1.38 -6.79
CA SER A 231 -49.97 -2.63 -6.30
C SER A 231 -50.45 -3.62 -7.39
N PRO A 232 -50.93 -4.84 -7.03
CA PRO A 232 -50.80 -6.06 -7.82
C PRO A 232 -52.03 -6.42 -8.67
N SER A 233 -51.85 -7.26 -9.69
CA SER A 233 -52.94 -8.07 -10.25
C SER A 233 -52.44 -9.34 -10.95
N LYS A 234 -53.19 -10.41 -10.68
CA LYS A 234 -53.02 -11.81 -11.08
C LYS A 234 -53.17 -12.00 -12.60
N ARG A 235 -52.36 -12.89 -13.20
CA ARG A 235 -52.84 -13.85 -14.20
C ARG A 235 -51.85 -15.01 -14.41
N SER A 236 -52.47 -16.17 -14.46
CA SER A 236 -52.02 -17.55 -14.55
C SER A 236 -51.44 -17.98 -15.91
N GLY A 237 -50.49 -18.91 -15.89
CA GLY A 237 -50.06 -19.72 -17.06
C GLY A 237 -48.93 -20.71 -16.70
N PRO A 238 -49.06 -22.03 -16.95
CA PRO A 238 -48.21 -23.10 -16.39
C PRO A 238 -47.07 -23.52 -17.34
N TYR A 239 -46.30 -24.54 -16.93
CA TYR A 239 -45.08 -25.16 -17.52
C TYR A 239 -43.77 -24.57 -16.95
N GLY A 240 -42.85 -25.31 -16.33
CA GLY A 240 -42.73 -26.73 -16.03
C GLY A 240 -41.37 -27.00 -15.37
N GLN A 241 -41.30 -28.06 -14.56
CA GLN A 241 -40.11 -28.82 -14.15
C GLN A 241 -38.94 -28.09 -13.45
N SER A 242 -38.90 -28.25 -12.12
CA SER A 242 -37.64 -28.56 -11.42
C SER A 242 -37.10 -29.92 -11.89
N PRO A 243 -35.78 -30.10 -11.88
CA PRO A 243 -35.27 -31.05 -10.92
C PRO A 243 -34.09 -30.49 -10.11
N SER A 244 -34.17 -30.79 -8.81
CA SER A 244 -33.11 -30.70 -7.84
C SER A 244 -31.86 -31.46 -8.32
N GLY A 245 -30.72 -30.77 -8.34
CA GLY A 245 -29.39 -31.35 -8.40
C GLY A 245 -28.59 -30.87 -7.19
N PRO A 246 -27.74 -31.71 -6.58
CA PRO A 246 -27.16 -31.47 -5.27
C PRO A 246 -26.11 -30.36 -5.34
N GLY A 247 -26.11 -29.51 -4.31
CA GLY A 247 -25.15 -28.44 -4.14
C GLY A 247 -23.72 -28.96 -4.14
N ALA A 248 -23.02 -28.69 -5.24
CA ALA A 248 -21.60 -28.42 -5.16
C ALA A 248 -21.50 -26.97 -4.66
N SER A 249 -21.28 -26.83 -3.35
CA SER A 249 -20.56 -25.70 -2.81
C SER A 249 -19.13 -25.80 -3.36
N ASP A 250 -18.99 -25.50 -4.65
CA ASP A 250 -17.70 -25.32 -5.29
C ASP A 250 -17.16 -24.02 -4.71
N GLY A 251 -16.31 -24.17 -3.70
CA GLY A 251 -15.55 -23.08 -3.16
C GLY A 251 -14.81 -22.48 -4.33
N SER A 252 -15.29 -21.33 -4.79
CA SER A 252 -14.56 -20.44 -5.67
C SER A 252 -13.20 -20.24 -5.02
N GLU A 253 -12.22 -21.06 -5.39
CA GLU A 253 -10.80 -20.77 -5.17
C GLU A 253 -10.64 -19.33 -5.63
N ILE A 254 -10.35 -18.45 -4.68
CA ILE A 254 -10.35 -17.02 -4.90
C ILE A 254 -9.21 -16.77 -5.88
N ALA A 255 -9.59 -16.57 -7.15
CA ALA A 255 -8.69 -16.68 -8.29
C ALA A 255 -7.41 -15.86 -8.04
N GLY A 256 -6.32 -16.56 -7.70
CA GLY A 256 -5.01 -15.95 -7.52
C GLY A 256 -4.39 -16.02 -6.11
N THR A 257 -5.05 -16.58 -5.09
CA THR A 257 -4.38 -16.85 -3.80
C THR A 257 -3.54 -18.12 -3.84
N LYS A 258 -2.36 -18.12 -3.22
CA LYS A 258 -1.55 -19.35 -3.02
C LYS A 258 -1.44 -19.72 -1.54
N SER A 259 -1.47 -21.02 -1.27
CA SER A 259 -1.20 -21.60 0.05
C SER A 259 0.23 -21.32 0.52
N THR A 260 0.47 -21.47 1.82
CA THR A 260 1.81 -21.35 2.40
C THR A 260 2.75 -22.38 1.81
N GLU A 261 2.28 -23.60 1.56
CA GLU A 261 3.04 -24.70 0.98
C GLU A 261 3.47 -24.42 -0.46
N GLU A 262 2.58 -23.84 -1.28
CA GLU A 262 2.93 -23.42 -2.64
C GLU A 262 3.96 -22.28 -2.64
N LYS A 263 3.82 -21.31 -1.74
CA LYS A 263 4.78 -20.21 -1.59
C LYS A 263 6.13 -20.70 -1.07
N GLN A 264 6.12 -21.65 -0.14
CA GLN A 264 7.33 -22.34 0.32
C GLN A 264 8.03 -23.06 -0.84
N ALA A 265 7.29 -23.77 -1.70
CA ALA A 265 7.86 -24.45 -2.86
C ALA A 265 8.50 -23.47 -3.86
N LEU A 266 7.88 -22.31 -4.09
CA LEU A 266 8.44 -21.25 -4.95
C LEU A 266 9.71 -20.65 -4.36
N LEU A 267 9.69 -20.30 -3.07
CA LEU A 267 10.88 -19.76 -2.39
C LEU A 267 12.01 -20.79 -2.31
N GLY A 268 11.66 -22.08 -2.18
CA GLY A 268 12.59 -23.21 -2.15
C GLY A 268 13.42 -23.38 -3.42
N GLN A 269 12.99 -22.79 -4.55
CA GLN A 269 13.77 -22.77 -5.78
C GLN A 269 15.03 -21.88 -5.65
N TYR A 270 15.03 -20.93 -4.71
CA TYR A 270 16.06 -19.92 -4.58
C TYR A 270 16.81 -19.95 -3.24
N LEU A 271 16.28 -20.65 -2.23
CA LEU A 271 16.82 -20.76 -0.88
C LEU A 271 16.68 -22.20 -0.35
N ASN A 272 17.74 -22.76 0.24
CA ASN A 272 17.78 -24.19 0.63
C ASN A 272 17.18 -24.48 2.03
N ASN A 273 16.97 -23.45 2.87
CA ASN A 273 16.54 -23.59 4.28
C ASN A 273 15.19 -22.92 4.52
N VAL A 274 14.23 -23.09 3.59
CA VAL A 274 12.91 -22.48 3.74
C VAL A 274 12.08 -23.16 4.83
N GLU A 275 12.33 -24.45 5.09
CA GLU A 275 11.65 -25.20 6.15
C GLU A 275 11.86 -24.54 7.52
N ASP A 276 13.10 -24.18 7.87
CA ASP A 276 13.42 -23.48 9.13
C ASP A 276 12.61 -22.17 9.28
N LEU A 277 12.45 -21.40 8.18
CA LEU A 277 11.64 -20.17 8.20
C LEU A 277 10.16 -20.47 8.44
N VAL A 278 9.63 -21.56 7.87
CA VAL A 278 8.23 -21.96 8.05
C VAL A 278 8.00 -22.51 9.45
N GLU A 279 8.92 -23.31 9.99
CA GLU A 279 8.90 -23.79 11.37
C GLU A 279 8.94 -22.62 12.36
N ASP A 280 9.86 -21.66 12.16
CA ASP A 280 9.95 -20.45 12.96
C ASP A 280 8.63 -19.66 12.93
N LEU A 281 8.01 -19.49 11.76
CA LEU A 281 6.75 -18.77 11.62
C LEU A 281 5.60 -19.47 12.37
N ARG A 282 5.54 -20.81 12.31
CA ARG A 282 4.56 -21.63 13.04
C ARG A 282 4.77 -21.54 14.56
N GLY A 283 6.01 -21.52 15.01
CA GLY A 283 6.36 -21.42 16.43
C GLY A 283 6.21 -20.00 17.01
N SER A 284 6.36 -18.97 16.19
CA SER A 284 6.36 -17.57 16.64
C SER A 284 4.99 -16.89 16.62
N ALA A 285 3.97 -17.45 15.94
CA ALA A 285 2.60 -16.94 15.82
C ALA A 285 2.47 -15.41 16.05
N PRO A 286 3.16 -14.56 15.24
CA PRO A 286 3.26 -13.12 15.51
C PRO A 286 1.90 -12.40 15.41
N PHE A 287 0.92 -13.02 14.75
CA PHE A 287 -0.46 -12.57 14.62
C PHE A 287 -1.44 -13.75 14.83
N GLY A 288 -1.31 -14.46 15.95
CA GLY A 288 -2.35 -15.42 16.37
C GLY A 288 -3.75 -14.79 16.34
N PRO A 289 -4.82 -15.57 16.12
CA PRO A 289 -6.16 -15.01 15.96
C PRO A 289 -6.47 -14.18 17.19
N ALA A 290 -6.81 -12.90 16.99
CA ALA A 290 -7.39 -12.10 18.04
C ALA A 290 -8.57 -12.92 18.61
N LEU A 291 -8.42 -13.35 19.85
CA LEU A 291 -9.46 -14.03 20.59
C LEU A 291 -10.70 -13.13 20.61
N GLY A 292 -11.78 -13.63 19.99
CA GLY A 292 -13.19 -13.37 20.35
C GLY A 292 -13.67 -11.93 20.35
#